data_AF-A0A377XD36-F1
#
_entry.id   AF-A0A377XD36-F1
#
_cell.length_a   1.000
_cell.length_b   1.000
_cell.length_c   1.000
_cell.angle_alpha   90.00
_cell.angle_beta   90.00
_cell.angle_gamma   90.00
#
_symmetry.space_group_name_H-M   'P 1'
#
loop_
_entity.id
_entity.type
_entity.pdbx_description
1 polymer ?
#
loop_
_entity_poly.entity_id
_entity_poly.type
_entity_poly.pdbx_seq_one_letter_code
_entity_poly.pdbx_strand_id
1 'polypeptide(L)'
;MNTAQFGWARNKMDQAMQPVPPVYQPEVAAEAIYSVIQRPVNELWVGKSTIQSILGQVFFPRLLDRLMVKKAWEGQFTGQPKSSDQQDDLFTPVRGNHPGHGPFNDGARRKAVTISADLPGKVAAASG
;
A
#
# COMPACT_ATOMS: atom_id res chain seq x y z
N MET A 1 -2.72 -1.31 1.82
CA MET A 1 -4.14 -0.88 1.94
C MET A 1 -4.89 -1.94 2.70
N ASN A 2 -5.91 -1.57 3.48
CA ASN A 2 -6.78 -2.48 4.21
C ASN A 2 -7.97 -2.89 3.33
N THR A 3 -7.71 -3.82 2.41
CA THR A 3 -8.74 -4.42 1.54
C THR A 3 -8.97 -5.88 1.91
N ALA A 4 -10.10 -6.45 1.46
CA ALA A 4 -10.41 -7.85 1.67
C ALA A 4 -9.43 -8.84 1.00
N GLN A 5 -8.54 -8.35 0.12
CA GLN A 5 -7.66 -9.18 -0.72
C GLN A 5 -6.83 -10.21 0.06
N PHE A 6 -6.27 -9.85 1.22
CA PHE A 6 -5.47 -10.78 2.02
C PHE A 6 -6.30 -11.94 2.62
N GLY A 7 -7.64 -11.80 2.65
CA GLY A 7 -8.55 -12.83 3.10
C GLY A 7 -8.74 -13.98 2.10
N TRP A 8 -8.43 -13.77 0.82
CA TRP A 8 -8.59 -14.79 -0.23
C TRP A 8 -7.38 -14.94 -1.14
N ALA A 9 -6.34 -14.13 -1.00
CA ALA A 9 -5.14 -14.31 -1.80
C ALA A 9 -4.51 -15.66 -1.48
N ARG A 10 -4.20 -16.46 -2.51
CA ARG A 10 -3.52 -17.76 -2.30
C ARG A 10 -2.20 -17.54 -1.57
N ASN A 11 -2.14 -18.06 -0.35
CA ASN A 11 -0.95 -18.06 0.48
C ASN A 11 -0.38 -19.49 0.59
N LYS A 12 0.90 -19.67 0.22
CA LYS A 12 1.64 -20.95 0.31
C LYS A 12 2.57 -21.03 1.52
N MET A 13 2.56 -20.01 2.38
CA MET A 13 3.33 -19.96 3.62
C MET A 13 2.50 -20.50 4.78
N ASP A 14 3.18 -20.90 5.86
CA ASP A 14 2.54 -21.43 7.07
C ASP A 14 1.84 -20.34 7.92
N GLN A 15 2.16 -19.06 7.66
CA GLN A 15 1.65 -17.92 8.42
C GLN A 15 0.70 -17.06 7.57
N ALA A 16 -0.33 -16.49 8.20
CA ALA A 16 -1.26 -15.58 7.56
C ALA A 16 -0.58 -14.25 7.19
N MET A 17 -0.81 -13.80 5.95
CA MET A 17 -0.21 -12.59 5.40
C MET A 17 -0.98 -11.32 5.80
N GLN A 18 -0.28 -10.19 5.80
CA GLN A 18 -0.87 -8.87 6.03
C GLN A 18 -0.22 -7.79 5.15
N PRO A 19 -0.90 -6.64 4.96
CA PRO A 19 -0.27 -5.48 4.34
C PRO A 19 0.87 -4.96 5.22
N VAL A 20 2.01 -4.66 4.59
CA VAL A 20 3.15 -4.05 5.30
C VAL A 20 2.76 -2.66 5.82
N PRO A 21 2.95 -2.36 7.11
CA PRO A 21 2.65 -1.04 7.66
C PRO A 21 3.48 0.09 7.00
N PRO A 22 2.93 1.32 6.89
CA PRO A 22 1.63 1.75 7.38
C PRO A 22 0.48 1.26 6.49
N VAL A 23 -0.57 0.73 7.13
CA VAL A 23 -1.81 0.35 6.45
C VAL A 23 -2.70 1.59 6.31
N TYR A 24 -3.34 1.75 5.16
CA TYR A 24 -4.32 2.81 4.90
C TYR A 24 -5.67 2.19 4.56
N GLN A 25 -6.75 2.86 4.95
CA GLN A 25 -8.11 2.48 4.56
C GLN A 25 -8.33 2.69 3.05
N PRO A 26 -9.21 1.89 2.42
CA PRO A 26 -9.44 1.95 0.98
C PRO A 26 -9.96 3.32 0.50
N GLU A 27 -10.65 4.07 1.35
CA GLU A 27 -11.09 5.44 1.07
C GLU A 27 -9.94 6.36 0.72
N VAL A 28 -8.74 6.14 1.27
CA VAL A 28 -7.56 6.94 0.94
C VAL A 28 -7.20 6.81 -0.55
N ALA A 29 -7.30 5.60 -1.11
CA ALA A 29 -7.10 5.39 -2.53
C ALA A 29 -8.26 5.97 -3.35
N ALA A 30 -9.50 5.81 -2.88
CA ALA A 30 -10.69 6.35 -3.55
C ALA A 30 -10.64 7.89 -3.64
N GLU A 31 -10.32 8.58 -2.54
CA GLU A 31 -10.14 10.03 -2.48
C GLU A 31 -9.00 10.49 -3.39
N ALA A 32 -7.88 9.77 -3.40
CA ALA A 32 -6.76 10.10 -4.29
C ALA A 32 -7.17 9.98 -5.77
N ILE A 33 -7.80 8.88 -6.17
CA ILE A 33 -8.30 8.68 -7.54
C ILE A 33 -9.30 9.79 -7.90
N TYR A 34 -10.26 10.07 -7.02
CA TYR A 34 -11.24 11.14 -7.22
C TYR A 34 -10.57 12.50 -7.39
N SER A 35 -9.52 12.80 -6.63
CA SER A 35 -8.77 14.05 -6.75
C SER A 35 -8.11 14.22 -8.12
N VAL A 36 -7.59 13.13 -8.71
CA VAL A 36 -6.96 13.14 -10.05
C VAL A 36 -8.01 13.31 -11.14
N ILE A 37 -9.22 12.76 -10.99
CA ILE A 37 -10.32 13.00 -11.93
C ILE A 37 -10.68 14.50 -11.95
N GLN A 38 -10.72 15.14 -10.76
CA GLN A 38 -11.05 16.56 -10.64
C GLN A 38 -9.91 17.49 -11.08
N ARG A 39 -8.65 17.08 -10.83
CA ARG A 39 -7.44 17.82 -11.16
C ARG A 39 -6.38 16.86 -11.69
N PRO A 40 -6.37 16.59 -13.01
CA PRO A 40 -5.45 15.64 -13.60
C PRO A 40 -3.99 16.01 -13.37
N VAL A 41 -3.21 15.01 -12.97
CA VAL A 41 -1.75 15.05 -12.83
C VAL A 41 -1.19 13.77 -13.44
N ASN A 42 0.05 13.79 -13.90
CA ASN A 42 0.66 12.61 -14.52
C ASN A 42 0.93 11.50 -13.50
N GLU A 43 1.35 11.91 -12.30
CA GLU A 43 1.67 11.00 -11.21
C GLU A 43 1.34 11.65 -9.86
N LEU A 44 0.62 10.91 -9.01
CA LEU A 44 0.25 11.32 -7.65
C LEU A 44 0.78 10.29 -6.66
N TRP A 45 1.71 10.70 -5.80
CA TRP A 45 2.22 9.87 -4.72
C TRP A 45 1.33 9.97 -3.50
N VAL A 46 0.86 8.83 -3.00
CA VAL A 46 -0.08 8.75 -1.88
C VAL A 46 0.59 8.06 -0.70
N GLY A 47 0.67 8.75 0.44
CA GLY A 47 1.24 8.24 1.69
C GLY A 47 2.67 8.70 1.92
N LYS A 48 2.96 9.10 3.17
CA LYS A 48 4.30 9.56 3.58
C LYS A 48 5.37 8.50 3.35
N SER A 49 5.04 7.23 3.59
CA SER A 49 5.94 6.10 3.35
C SER A 49 6.33 5.99 1.87
N THR A 50 5.36 6.14 0.96
CA THR A 50 5.61 6.13 -0.49
C THR A 50 6.57 7.23 -0.89
N ILE A 51 6.31 8.47 -0.45
CA ILE A 51 7.18 9.62 -0.72
C ILE A 51 8.59 9.38 -0.17
N GLN A 52 8.70 8.90 1.07
CA GLN A 52 9.99 8.60 1.70
C GLN A 52 10.76 7.48 0.98
N SER A 53 10.08 6.41 0.54
CA SER A 53 10.70 5.32 -0.19
C SER A 53 11.21 5.79 -1.55
N ILE A 54 10.43 6.59 -2.28
CA ILE A 54 10.84 7.13 -3.58
C ILE A 54 12.06 8.05 -3.41
N LEU A 55 12.00 9.04 -2.51
CA LEU A 55 13.14 9.93 -2.25
C LEU A 55 14.35 9.15 -1.71
N GLY A 56 14.12 8.17 -0.85
CA GLY A 56 15.16 7.30 -0.31
C GLY A 56 15.85 6.47 -1.39
N GLN A 57 15.09 5.95 -2.37
CA GLN A 57 15.67 5.23 -3.51
C GLN A 57 16.51 6.15 -4.40
N VAL A 58 16.05 7.39 -4.61
CA VAL A 58 16.76 8.39 -5.42
C VAL A 58 18.09 8.80 -4.77
N PHE A 59 18.10 9.07 -3.46
CA PHE A 59 19.29 9.61 -2.78
C PHE A 59 20.17 8.54 -2.13
N PHE A 60 19.61 7.42 -1.67
CA PHE A 60 20.29 6.40 -0.86
C PHE A 60 19.91 4.95 -1.23
N PRO A 61 20.04 4.54 -2.50
CA PRO A 61 19.53 3.25 -2.98
C PRO A 61 20.05 2.04 -2.19
N ARG A 62 21.38 1.97 -1.98
CA ARG A 62 22.02 0.85 -1.28
C ARG A 62 21.61 0.71 0.19
N LEU A 63 21.28 1.83 0.85
CA LEU A 63 20.80 1.82 2.23
C LEU A 63 19.36 1.30 2.28
N LEU A 64 18.52 1.77 1.36
CA LEU A 64 17.12 1.32 1.27
C LEU A 64 17.05 -0.18 0.97
N ASP A 65 17.88 -0.68 0.04
CA ASP A 65 17.92 -2.11 -0.30
C ASP A 65 18.19 -2.99 0.94
N ARG A 66 19.18 -2.61 1.76
CA ARG A 66 19.49 -3.34 3.01
C ARG A 66 18.35 -3.30 4.02
N LEU A 67 17.68 -2.16 4.15
CA LEU A 67 16.54 -2.02 5.07
C LEU A 67 15.33 -2.81 4.60
N MET A 68 15.07 -2.84 3.30
CA MET A 68 13.92 -3.51 2.69
C MET A 68 14.04 -5.03 2.83
N VAL A 69 15.23 -5.61 2.64
CA VAL A 69 15.44 -7.06 2.85
C VAL A 69 14.96 -7.50 4.24
N LYS A 70 15.25 -6.71 5.28
CA LYS A 70 14.85 -7.05 6.64
C LYS A 70 13.37 -6.76 6.91
N LYS A 71 12.90 -5.56 6.56
CA LYS A 71 11.54 -5.11 6.88
C LYS A 71 10.45 -5.77 6.05
N ALA A 72 10.71 -6.08 4.78
CA ALA A 72 9.71 -6.67 3.89
C ALA A 72 9.30 -8.05 4.42
N TRP A 73 10.26 -8.85 4.88
CA TRP A 73 9.97 -10.17 5.42
C TRP A 73 9.21 -10.11 6.75
N GLU A 74 9.71 -9.33 7.72
CA GLU A 74 9.10 -9.23 9.05
C GLU A 74 7.68 -8.61 8.99
N GLY A 75 7.42 -7.68 8.07
CA GLY A 75 6.15 -6.98 7.96
C GLY A 75 5.05 -7.69 7.17
N GLN A 76 5.38 -8.78 6.46
CA GLN A 76 4.43 -9.49 5.59
C GLN A 76 3.54 -10.50 6.32
N PHE A 77 3.90 -10.88 7.55
CA PHE A 77 3.18 -11.91 8.31
C PHE A 77 2.54 -11.32 9.56
N THR A 78 1.35 -11.83 9.89
CA THR A 78 0.61 -11.49 11.12
C THR A 78 1.19 -12.15 12.37
N GLY A 79 2.11 -13.11 12.21
CA GLY A 79 2.57 -14.00 13.29
C GLY A 79 1.57 -15.11 13.64
N GLN A 80 0.36 -15.10 13.07
CA GLN A 80 -0.64 -16.15 13.25
C GLN A 80 -0.50 -17.23 12.17
N PRO A 81 -0.82 -18.50 12.49
CA PRO A 81 -0.85 -19.56 11.49
C PRO A 81 -1.92 -19.26 10.43
N LYS A 82 -1.64 -19.67 9.19
CA LYS A 82 -2.65 -19.66 8.12
C LYS A 82 -3.79 -20.63 8.48
N SER A 83 -5.04 -20.24 8.23
CA SER A 83 -6.19 -21.14 8.36
C SER A 83 -6.16 -22.23 7.29
N SER A 84 -6.39 -23.49 7.70
CA SER A 84 -6.49 -24.64 6.79
C SER A 84 -7.66 -24.53 5.82
N ASP A 85 -8.72 -23.85 6.23
CA ASP A 85 -10.01 -23.80 5.54
C ASP A 85 -10.16 -22.52 4.71
N GLN A 86 -9.09 -21.72 4.62
CA GLN A 86 -9.09 -20.47 3.87
C GLN A 86 -9.25 -20.76 2.38
N GLN A 87 -10.38 -20.35 1.81
CA GLN A 87 -10.60 -20.31 0.36
C GLN A 87 -9.63 -19.32 -0.30
N ASP A 88 -9.26 -19.58 -1.54
CA ASP A 88 -8.42 -18.67 -2.31
C ASP A 88 -8.94 -18.42 -3.74
N ASP A 89 -8.47 -17.32 -4.32
CA ASP A 89 -8.90 -16.81 -5.61
C ASP A 89 -8.00 -17.19 -6.80
N LEU A 90 -6.99 -18.06 -6.62
CA LEU A 90 -5.97 -18.30 -7.65
C LEU A 90 -6.51 -19.04 -8.87
N PHE A 91 -7.35 -20.06 -8.67
CA PHE A 91 -7.91 -20.88 -9.75
C PHE A 91 -9.41 -20.67 -9.94
N THR A 92 -10.11 -20.16 -8.93
CA THR A 92 -11.55 -19.97 -8.96
C THR A 92 -11.91 -18.75 -8.13
N PRO A 93 -12.78 -17.85 -8.61
CA PRO A 93 -13.21 -16.72 -7.83
C PRO A 93 -13.87 -17.16 -6.52
N VAL A 94 -13.49 -16.53 -5.41
CA VAL A 94 -14.20 -16.71 -4.14
C VAL A 94 -15.57 -16.05 -4.26
N ARG A 95 -16.63 -16.84 -4.09
CA ARG A 95 -18.02 -16.36 -4.15
C ARG A 95 -18.39 -15.65 -2.85
N GLY A 96 -19.29 -14.66 -2.94
CA GLY A 96 -19.82 -13.96 -1.77
C GLY A 96 -19.82 -12.45 -1.95
N ASN A 97 -20.34 -11.75 -0.94
CA ASN A 97 -20.21 -10.30 -0.87
C ASN A 97 -18.89 -9.96 -0.19
N HIS A 98 -18.10 -9.13 -0.85
CA HIS A 98 -16.75 -8.84 -0.45
C HIS A 98 -16.69 -7.44 0.18
N PRO A 99 -16.33 -7.32 1.46
CA PRO A 99 -16.33 -6.01 2.11
C PRO A 99 -15.27 -5.12 1.47
N GLY A 100 -15.59 -3.83 1.32
CA GLY A 100 -14.62 -2.84 0.83
C GLY A 100 -13.41 -2.73 1.77
N HIS A 101 -13.61 -2.94 3.07
CA HIS A 101 -12.57 -2.94 4.10
C HIS A 101 -12.08 -4.36 4.38
N GLY A 102 -10.78 -4.51 4.53
CA GLY A 102 -10.18 -5.71 5.10
C GLY A 102 -10.23 -5.74 6.64
N PRO A 103 -9.71 -6.81 7.24
CA PRO A 103 -9.71 -6.99 8.70
C PRO A 103 -8.67 -6.13 9.43
N PHE A 104 -7.74 -5.48 8.73
CA PHE A 104 -6.61 -4.73 9.31
C PHE A 104 -7.01 -3.30 9.70
N ASN A 105 -8.09 -3.16 10.47
CA ASN A 105 -8.60 -1.85 10.89
C ASN A 105 -7.73 -1.22 11.99
N ASP A 106 -7.13 -2.04 12.84
CA ASP A 106 -6.25 -1.54 13.90
C ASP A 106 -4.97 -0.96 13.30
N GLY A 107 -4.66 0.28 13.66
CA GLY A 107 -3.55 1.05 13.08
C GLY A 107 -3.75 1.53 11.64
N ALA A 108 -4.88 1.24 10.97
CA ALA A 108 -5.13 1.73 9.62
C ALA A 108 -5.43 3.22 9.57
N ARG A 109 -4.71 3.92 8.70
CA ARG A 109 -4.82 5.36 8.54
C ARG A 109 -5.93 5.71 7.55
N ARG A 110 -6.79 6.66 7.93
CA ARG A 110 -7.88 7.19 7.09
C ARG A 110 -7.48 8.39 6.24
N LYS A 111 -6.26 8.90 6.43
CA LYS A 111 -5.73 10.06 5.71
C LYS A 111 -4.30 9.78 5.28
N ALA A 112 -3.93 10.30 4.13
CA ALA A 112 -2.57 10.25 3.61
C ALA A 112 -2.16 11.62 3.09
N VAL A 113 -0.85 11.89 3.14
CA VAL A 113 -0.26 13.02 2.41
C VAL A 113 -0.19 12.63 0.95
N THR A 114 -0.63 13.52 0.06
CA THR A 114 -0.53 13.35 -1.39
C THR A 114 0.37 14.42 -1.99
N ILE A 115 1.29 14.03 -2.86
CA ILE A 115 2.18 14.96 -3.59
C ILE A 115 2.13 14.61 -5.07
N SER A 116 1.89 15.59 -5.92
CA SER A 116 2.04 15.41 -7.37
C SER A 116 3.53 15.45 -7.73
N ALA A 117 3.97 14.49 -8.54
CA ALA A 117 5.34 14.46 -9.03
C ALA A 117 5.66 15.60 -10.02
N ASP A 118 4.64 16.35 -10.46
CA ASP A 118 4.80 17.52 -11.32
C ASP A 118 5.21 18.79 -10.53
N LEU A 119 5.16 18.76 -9.18
CA LEU A 119 5.53 19.92 -8.33
C LEU A 119 7.00 20.37 -8.42
N PRO A 120 8.02 19.48 -8.49
CA PRO A 120 9.42 19.91 -8.60
C PRO A 120 9.69 20.70 -9.88
N GLY A 121 8.99 20.39 -10.99
CA GLY A 121 9.17 21.08 -12.27
C GLY A 121 8.66 22.53 -12.25
N LYS A 122 7.64 22.84 -11.45
CA LYS A 122 7.06 24.19 -11.36
C LYS A 122 7.74 25.08 -10.32
N VAL A 123 8.36 24.51 -9.28
CA VAL A 123 9.13 25.28 -8.29
C VAL A 123 10.49 25.71 -8.87
N ALA A 124 11.14 24.88 -9.69
CA ALA A 124 12.39 25.25 -10.36
C ALA A 124 12.22 26.35 -11.44
N ALA A 125 11.05 26.44 -12.07
CA ALA A 125 10.73 27.46 -13.08
C ALA A 125 10.32 28.82 -12.48
N ALA A 126 10.01 28.89 -11.18
CA ALA A 126 9.62 30.13 -10.50
C ALA A 126 10.79 30.86 -9.83
N SER A 127 11.99 30.29 -9.89
CA SER A 127 13.23 30.84 -9.31
C SER A 127 14.30 31.19 -10.37
N GLY A 128 13.89 31.36 -11.64
CA GLY A 128 14.75 31.76 -12.76
C GLY A 128 14.38 33.13 -13.30
#